data_AF-A0A3D0F5K4-F1
#
_entry.id   AF-A0A3D0F5K4-F1
#
_cell.length_a   1.000
_cell.length_b   1.000
_cell.length_c   1.000
_cell.angle_alpha   90.00
_cell.angle_beta   90.00
_cell.angle_gamma   90.00
#
_symmetry.space_group_name_H-M   'P 1'
#
loop_
_entity.id
_entity.type
_entity.pdbx_description
1 polymer ?
#
loop_
_entity_poly.entity_id
_entity_poly.type
_entity_poly.pdbx_seq_one_letter_code
_entity_poly.pdbx_strand_id
1 'polypeptide(L)'
;MVVVKKEGIVLEKSSNEFENEGVLNPAVIRVGDSVHMFYRAVRNGNYSSIGYCRFDGPLTLVERWERPIMASEFDYEAHGVEDARIVSIENTYYMTYTAYDGINARGALATSADLLNFTKKGIIVPPITYSEFVDIAENVGNINIKYYRNHKFYYQEADPERKMMLWDKNVIFFPRKIAGKFVFLHRIRPGIQIVSVTSLDELTVDFWRDYFQNFHNYIVLDPVYSHEYSYIGGGCPPIETDAGWLLIYHGVEKTQRGLVYSACAALLDIDDPTKVISRLPNALFSPEYDWELRGEVNNVVFPTGTALFGDTLFIYYGAADEQIACASLNLPSLLKELSNKKDEAEKLKGVVPEILVLTSYPPRVCGIATYSQDLITAITNKFGSSFTIKICALETPTEKHSYPDEVDYILNTSE
;
A
#
# COMPACT_ATOMS: atom_id res chain seq x y z
N MET A 1 5.05 -21.27 -2.01
CA MET A 1 4.81 -20.46 -0.79
C MET A 1 6.16 -20.01 -0.25
N VAL A 2 6.37 -18.71 -0.18
CA VAL A 2 7.62 -18.08 0.27
C VAL A 2 7.69 -18.22 1.79
N VAL A 3 8.81 -18.72 2.32
CA VAL A 3 9.03 -18.80 3.77
C VAL A 3 9.60 -17.47 4.24
N VAL A 4 8.87 -16.81 5.15
CA VAL A 4 9.30 -15.58 5.83
C VAL A 4 9.69 -15.93 7.26
N LYS A 5 10.89 -15.53 7.67
CA LYS A 5 11.38 -15.68 9.05
C LYS A 5 11.25 -14.34 9.76
N LYS A 6 10.56 -14.29 10.91
CA LYS A 6 10.58 -13.11 11.79
C LYS A 6 11.88 -13.13 12.60
N GLU A 7 12.76 -12.16 12.35
CA GLU A 7 14.04 -12.04 13.06
C GLU A 7 13.86 -11.42 14.46
N GLY A 8 12.72 -10.75 14.68
CA GLY A 8 12.35 -10.14 15.95
C GLY A 8 12.53 -8.63 15.96
N ILE A 9 12.44 -8.07 17.16
CA ILE A 9 12.54 -6.64 17.43
C ILE A 9 14.01 -6.22 17.28
N VAL A 10 14.24 -5.13 16.53
CA VAL A 10 15.59 -4.58 16.28
C VAL A 10 15.78 -3.18 16.86
N LEU A 11 14.69 -2.47 17.16
CA LEU A 11 14.75 -1.17 17.84
C LEU A 11 13.48 -0.95 18.68
N GLU A 12 13.68 -0.58 19.94
CA GLU A 12 12.63 -0.17 20.88
C GLU A 12 12.80 1.29 21.28
N LYS A 13 11.73 1.90 21.80
CA LYS A 13 11.76 3.24 22.39
C LYS A 13 12.75 3.30 23.56
N SER A 14 13.29 4.48 23.78
CA SER A 14 14.23 4.73 24.89
C SER A 14 13.66 5.81 25.82
N SER A 15 14.43 6.20 26.84
CA SER A 15 14.07 7.34 27.70
C SER A 15 14.34 8.71 27.04
N ASN A 16 14.95 8.75 25.86
CA ASN A 16 15.25 10.01 25.17
C ASN A 16 13.96 10.74 24.79
N GLU A 17 13.89 12.04 25.05
CA GLU A 17 12.66 12.83 24.90
C GLU A 17 12.04 12.71 23.51
N PHE A 18 12.85 12.69 22.44
CA PHE A 18 12.36 12.70 21.06
C PHE A 18 11.78 11.37 20.56
N GLU A 19 11.96 10.28 21.32
CA GLU A 19 11.59 8.90 20.94
C GLU A 19 10.99 8.09 22.09
N ASN A 20 10.45 8.77 23.12
CA ASN A 20 10.00 8.13 24.36
C ASN A 20 8.64 7.45 24.28
N GLU A 21 7.82 7.75 23.26
CA GLU A 21 6.53 7.09 23.04
C GLU A 21 6.62 5.95 22.03
N GLY A 22 7.51 6.06 21.03
CA GLY A 22 7.67 5.03 20.01
C GLY A 22 8.82 5.26 19.04
N VAL A 23 9.28 4.16 18.42
CA VAL A 23 10.20 4.16 17.27
C VAL A 23 9.60 3.34 16.16
N LEU A 24 9.27 3.98 15.04
CA LEU A 24 8.36 3.42 14.05
C LEU A 24 8.95 3.50 12.64
N ASN A 25 8.41 2.66 11.75
CA ASN A 25 8.37 2.88 10.30
C ASN A 25 9.69 3.41 9.67
N PRO A 26 10.79 2.65 9.75
CA PRO A 26 12.10 3.12 9.33
C PRO A 26 12.32 3.19 7.81
N ALA A 27 12.91 4.30 7.36
CA ALA A 27 13.67 4.32 6.12
C ALA A 27 14.97 3.53 6.32
N VAL A 28 15.36 2.71 5.35
CA VAL A 28 16.59 1.92 5.43
C VAL A 28 17.35 1.97 4.11
N ILE A 29 18.68 2.12 4.20
CA ILE A 29 19.60 1.97 3.08
C ILE A 29 20.87 1.23 3.51
N ARG A 30 21.34 0.30 2.68
CA ARG A 30 22.60 -0.41 2.90
C ARG A 30 23.75 0.34 2.21
N VAL A 31 24.85 0.57 2.93
CA VAL A 31 26.09 1.13 2.39
C VAL A 31 27.25 0.24 2.84
N GLY A 32 27.89 -0.43 1.88
CA GLY A 32 28.85 -1.50 2.20
C GLY A 32 28.17 -2.61 3.00
N ASP A 33 28.74 -2.97 4.14
CA ASP A 33 28.15 -3.99 5.04
C ASP A 33 27.31 -3.40 6.17
N SER A 34 27.19 -2.06 6.23
CA SER A 34 26.34 -1.38 7.21
C SER A 34 24.94 -1.12 6.68
N VAL A 35 23.95 -1.23 7.57
CA VAL A 35 22.59 -0.78 7.34
C VAL A 35 22.37 0.53 8.10
N HIS A 36 22.05 1.60 7.38
CA HIS A 36 21.67 2.88 7.94
C HIS A 36 20.14 2.95 8.05
N MET A 37 19.64 3.24 9.25
CA MET A 37 18.23 3.28 9.56
C MET A 37 17.83 4.67 10.05
N PHE A 38 16.77 5.22 9.44
CA PHE A 38 16.18 6.52 9.73
C PHE A 38 14.74 6.30 10.15
N TYR A 39 14.48 6.29 11.45
CA TYR A 39 13.20 5.87 12.01
C TYR A 39 12.35 7.06 12.43
N ARG A 40 11.02 6.91 12.35
CA ARG A 40 10.09 7.86 12.96
C ARG A 40 10.20 7.73 14.48
N ALA A 41 10.77 8.74 15.11
CA ALA A 41 10.88 8.88 16.55
C ALA A 41 9.69 9.70 17.06
N VAL A 42 8.89 9.10 17.95
CA VAL A 42 7.68 9.72 18.50
C VAL A 42 7.94 10.13 19.94
N ARG A 43 7.65 11.40 20.24
CA ARG A 43 7.63 11.92 21.60
C ARG A 43 6.22 12.15 22.11
N ASN A 44 6.12 12.37 23.42
CA ASN A 44 4.87 12.70 24.10
C ASN A 44 4.06 13.78 23.33
N GLY A 45 2.75 13.56 23.22
CA GLY A 45 1.84 14.36 22.40
C GLY A 45 1.83 14.00 20.92
N ASN A 46 2.38 12.83 20.55
CA ASN A 46 2.46 12.31 19.17
C ASN A 46 3.26 13.21 18.19
N TYR A 47 4.19 14.01 18.72
CA TYR A 47 5.09 14.78 17.87
C TYR A 47 6.18 13.85 17.32
N SER A 48 6.43 13.94 16.01
CA SER A 48 7.37 13.03 15.35
C SER A 48 8.58 13.73 14.74
N SER A 49 9.73 13.08 14.83
CA SER A 49 10.99 13.45 14.18
C SER A 49 11.61 12.22 13.53
N ILE A 50 12.73 12.37 12.82
CA ILE A 50 13.50 11.25 12.30
C ILE A 50 14.73 11.04 13.19
N GLY A 51 14.82 9.88 13.81
CA GLY A 51 16.00 9.39 14.52
C GLY A 51 16.95 8.65 13.57
N TYR A 52 18.17 8.39 14.03
CA TYR A 52 19.18 7.68 13.25
C TYR A 52 19.89 6.59 14.08
N CYS A 53 20.04 5.43 13.46
CA CYS A 53 20.91 4.37 13.96
C CYS A 53 21.57 3.60 12.81
N ARG A 54 22.63 2.85 13.14
CA ARG A 54 23.39 2.06 12.18
C ARG A 54 23.65 0.67 12.74
N PHE A 55 23.47 -0.32 11.87
CA PHE A 55 23.75 -1.72 12.13
C PHE A 55 25.01 -2.15 11.37
N ASP A 56 25.80 -3.02 11.98
CA ASP A 56 26.81 -3.83 11.32
C ASP A 56 26.16 -5.14 10.84
N GLY A 57 26.18 -5.37 9.53
CA GLY A 57 25.30 -6.35 8.92
C GLY A 57 23.82 -6.01 9.11
N PRO A 58 22.91 -7.00 8.96
CA PRO A 58 21.48 -6.75 8.96
C PRO A 58 20.86 -6.54 10.35
N LEU A 59 21.47 -7.05 11.42
CA LEU A 59 20.79 -7.19 12.72
C LEU A 59 21.59 -6.67 13.93
N THR A 60 22.89 -6.37 13.80
CA THR A 60 23.71 -5.96 14.94
C THR A 60 23.76 -4.44 15.05
N LEU A 61 22.97 -3.86 15.97
CA LEU A 61 23.00 -2.42 16.24
C LEU A 61 24.36 -2.00 16.80
N VAL A 62 25.04 -1.05 16.16
CA VAL A 62 26.37 -0.57 16.57
C VAL A 62 26.42 0.92 16.88
N GLU A 63 25.40 1.68 16.48
CA GLU A 63 25.32 3.12 16.71
C GLU A 63 23.86 3.55 16.75
N ARG A 64 23.49 4.40 17.72
CA ARG A 64 22.19 5.07 17.80
C ARG A 64 22.43 6.49 18.30
N TRP A 65 21.88 7.48 17.62
CA TRP A 65 22.04 8.87 18.03
C TRP A 65 21.03 9.22 19.13
N GLU A 66 21.45 10.06 20.08
CA GLU A 66 20.62 10.57 21.17
C GLU A 66 19.83 11.84 20.79
N ARG A 67 19.84 12.19 19.50
CA ARG A 67 19.14 13.35 18.94
C ARG A 67 18.58 13.00 17.56
N PRO A 68 17.49 13.66 17.12
CA PRO A 68 16.98 13.47 15.78
C PRO A 68 17.96 13.97 14.72
N ILE A 69 17.98 13.29 13.58
CA ILE A 69 18.71 13.72 12.37
C ILE A 69 17.88 14.71 11.55
N MET A 70 16.55 14.63 11.62
CA MET A 70 15.62 15.63 11.07
C MET A 70 14.49 15.86 12.06
N ALA A 71 14.21 17.13 12.38
CA ALA A 71 13.09 17.56 13.22
C ALA A 71 12.19 18.51 12.44
N SER A 72 11.08 19.00 13.01
CA SER A 72 10.23 20.01 12.35
C SER A 72 10.96 21.34 12.14
N GLU A 73 10.85 21.94 10.96
CA GLU A 73 11.40 23.27 10.59
C GLU A 73 10.35 24.21 9.97
N PHE A 74 9.23 23.67 9.49
CA PHE A 74 8.20 24.41 8.75
C PHE A 74 6.78 24.14 9.28
N ASP A 75 5.87 25.09 9.10
CA ASP A 75 4.48 24.99 9.60
C ASP A 75 3.73 23.75 9.08
N TYR A 76 3.97 23.35 7.83
CA TYR A 76 3.33 22.19 7.21
C TYR A 76 3.77 20.83 7.81
N GLU A 77 4.77 20.84 8.69
CA GLU A 77 5.31 19.68 9.41
C GLU A 77 5.41 19.97 10.92
N ALA A 78 4.65 20.94 11.42
CA ALA A 78 4.70 21.39 12.82
C ALA A 78 4.39 20.30 13.85
N HIS A 79 3.66 19.25 13.45
CA HIS A 79 3.35 18.11 14.31
C HIS A 79 4.25 16.90 14.05
N GLY A 80 4.79 16.74 12.83
CA GLY A 80 5.77 15.69 12.61
C GLY A 80 6.38 15.58 11.23
N VAL A 81 7.58 15.00 11.23
CA VAL A 81 8.30 14.44 10.07
C VAL A 81 8.20 12.92 10.21
N GLU A 82 7.35 12.28 9.41
CA GLU A 82 6.91 10.90 9.65
C GLU A 82 7.25 9.93 8.51
N ASP A 83 7.37 8.64 8.87
CA ASP A 83 7.40 7.49 7.96
C ASP A 83 8.34 7.70 6.75
N ALA A 84 9.61 8.01 7.00
CA ALA A 84 10.55 8.33 5.93
C ALA A 84 10.86 7.13 5.02
N ARG A 85 11.18 7.38 3.75
CA ARG A 85 11.79 6.42 2.80
C ARG A 85 13.02 7.06 2.18
N ILE A 86 14.01 6.24 1.82
CA ILE A 86 15.29 6.73 1.33
C ILE A 86 15.79 5.91 0.14
N VAL A 87 16.32 6.59 -0.88
CA VAL A 87 17.07 5.99 -1.98
C VAL A 87 18.33 6.81 -2.28
N SER A 88 19.26 6.24 -3.04
CA SER A 88 20.38 6.98 -3.63
C SER A 88 20.22 7.00 -5.14
N ILE A 89 20.25 8.19 -5.75
CA ILE A 89 20.20 8.39 -7.20
C ILE A 89 21.36 9.30 -7.57
N GLU A 90 22.26 8.85 -8.46
CA GLU A 90 23.38 9.66 -8.97
C GLU A 90 24.21 10.33 -7.85
N ASN A 91 24.57 9.57 -6.80
CA ASN A 91 25.31 10.01 -5.61
C ASN A 91 24.59 11.03 -4.70
N THR A 92 23.30 11.26 -4.89
CA THR A 92 22.46 12.05 -3.98
C THR A 92 21.47 11.14 -3.28
N TYR A 93 21.39 11.25 -1.95
CA TYR A 93 20.36 10.59 -1.17
C TYR A 93 19.08 11.41 -1.19
N TYR A 94 17.98 10.78 -1.56
CA TYR A 94 16.64 11.37 -1.56
C TYR A 94 15.84 10.72 -0.44
N MET A 95 15.49 11.51 0.58
CA MET A 95 14.64 11.09 1.68
C MET A 95 13.27 11.72 1.55
N THR A 96 12.26 10.92 1.26
CA THR A 96 10.86 11.34 1.30
C THR A 96 10.29 11.09 2.68
N TYR A 97 9.35 11.91 3.10
CA TYR A 97 8.68 11.78 4.39
C TYR A 97 7.27 12.36 4.32
N THR A 98 6.42 11.99 5.29
CA THR A 98 5.13 12.66 5.47
C THR A 98 5.32 13.84 6.40
N ALA A 99 5.10 15.05 5.87
CA ALA A 99 4.96 16.25 6.66
C ALA A 99 3.54 16.30 7.25
N TYR A 100 3.44 16.41 8.57
CA TYR A 100 2.18 16.46 9.28
C TYR A 100 2.08 17.74 10.13
N ASP A 101 1.02 18.53 9.92
CA ASP A 101 0.78 19.79 10.65
C ASP A 101 -0.25 19.66 11.80
N GLY A 102 -0.71 18.43 12.07
CA GLY A 102 -1.80 18.13 13.00
C GLY A 102 -3.17 17.99 12.32
N ILE A 103 -3.28 18.35 11.04
CA ILE A 103 -4.51 18.25 10.24
C ILE A 103 -4.23 17.66 8.85
N ASN A 104 -3.15 18.08 8.19
CA ASN A 104 -2.79 17.72 6.83
C ASN A 104 -1.55 16.83 6.82
N ALA A 105 -1.64 15.71 6.12
CA ALA A 105 -0.51 14.80 5.89
C ALA A 105 -0.09 14.85 4.41
N ARG A 106 1.10 15.38 4.12
CA ARG A 106 1.56 15.61 2.75
C ARG A 106 3.00 15.13 2.54
N GLY A 107 3.25 14.49 1.41
CA GLY A 107 4.58 14.02 1.03
C GLY A 107 5.57 15.15 0.76
N ALA A 108 6.69 15.11 1.46
CA ALA A 108 7.79 16.07 1.37
C ALA A 108 9.10 15.37 1.01
N LEU A 109 10.10 16.16 0.61
CA LEU A 109 11.42 15.69 0.23
C LEU A 109 12.52 16.41 1.01
N ALA A 110 13.55 15.68 1.38
CA ALA A 110 14.86 16.18 1.77
C ALA A 110 15.96 15.46 0.99
N THR A 111 17.10 16.12 0.78
CA THR A 111 18.24 15.56 0.06
C THR A 111 19.53 15.65 0.86
N SER A 112 20.42 14.68 0.71
CA SER A 112 21.75 14.69 1.33
C SER A 112 22.81 14.22 0.34
N ALA A 113 24.02 14.77 0.44
CA ALA A 113 25.19 14.29 -0.31
C ALA A 113 26.03 13.27 0.48
N ASP A 114 25.84 13.20 1.81
CA ASP A 114 26.71 12.44 2.72
C ASP A 114 25.93 11.49 3.65
N LEU A 115 24.63 11.33 3.42
CA LEU A 115 23.70 10.48 4.17
C LEU A 115 23.37 10.98 5.59
N LEU A 116 24.03 12.04 6.07
CA LEU A 116 23.95 12.50 7.46
C LEU A 116 23.37 13.91 7.57
N ASN A 117 23.66 14.78 6.60
CA ASN A 117 23.19 16.16 6.56
C ASN A 117 22.12 16.32 5.48
N PHE A 118 20.86 16.47 5.89
CA PHE A 118 19.71 16.59 5.00
C PHE A 118 19.27 18.05 4.84
N THR A 119 19.03 18.46 3.60
CA THR A 119 18.41 19.74 3.24
C THR A 119 16.98 19.48 2.77
N LYS A 120 15.99 20.04 3.47
CA LYS A 120 14.59 19.96 3.06
C LYS A 120 14.32 20.75 1.79
N LYS A 121 13.53 20.16 0.91
CA LYS A 121 13.11 20.71 -0.39
C LYS A 121 11.62 21.08 -0.42
N GLY A 122 10.88 20.72 0.63
CA GLY A 122 9.48 21.05 0.79
C GLY A 122 8.54 19.97 0.26
N ILE A 123 7.28 20.36 0.10
CA ILE A 123 6.20 19.46 -0.33
C ILE A 123 6.33 19.17 -1.83
N ILE A 124 6.28 17.89 -2.20
CA ILE A 124 6.40 17.43 -3.59
C ILE A 124 5.15 16.70 -4.09
N VAL A 125 4.05 16.79 -3.36
CA VAL A 125 2.74 16.19 -3.68
C VAL A 125 1.71 17.28 -4.01
N PRO A 126 0.54 16.95 -4.59
CA PRO A 126 -0.35 17.96 -5.14
C PRO A 126 -0.79 19.03 -4.11
N PRO A 127 -0.80 20.33 -4.48
CA PRO A 127 -1.22 21.42 -3.61
C PRO A 127 -2.72 21.74 -3.74
N ILE A 128 -3.57 20.71 -3.69
CA ILE A 128 -5.04 20.87 -3.80
C ILE A 128 -5.73 20.42 -2.51
N THR A 129 -6.93 20.97 -2.29
CA THR A 129 -7.83 20.55 -1.22
C THR A 129 -8.50 19.22 -1.54
N TYR A 130 -8.99 18.53 -0.52
CA TYR A 130 -9.79 17.33 -0.72
C TYR A 130 -11.08 17.63 -1.52
N SER A 131 -11.73 18.77 -1.28
CA SER A 131 -12.93 19.18 -2.03
C SER A 131 -12.66 19.36 -3.51
N GLU A 132 -11.56 20.04 -3.88
CA GLU A 132 -11.18 20.20 -5.29
C GLU A 132 -10.89 18.83 -5.94
N PHE A 133 -10.27 17.90 -5.21
CA PHE A 133 -10.07 16.54 -5.69
C PHE A 133 -11.39 15.80 -5.92
N VAL A 134 -12.36 15.91 -5.01
CA VAL A 134 -13.69 15.28 -5.17
C VAL A 134 -14.37 15.83 -6.43
N ASP A 135 -14.37 17.14 -6.63
CA ASP A 135 -14.97 17.77 -7.81
C ASP A 135 -14.31 17.24 -9.11
N ILE A 136 -12.98 17.13 -9.15
CA ILE A 136 -12.28 16.57 -10.31
C ILE A 136 -12.65 15.08 -10.51
N ALA A 137 -12.58 14.29 -9.43
CA ALA A 137 -12.80 12.85 -9.50
C ALA A 137 -14.21 12.47 -9.98
N GLU A 138 -15.23 13.24 -9.58
CA GLU A 138 -16.61 13.03 -10.03
C GLU A 138 -16.82 13.40 -11.50
N ASN A 139 -16.07 14.36 -12.04
CA ASN A 139 -16.18 14.80 -13.43
C ASN A 139 -15.38 13.95 -14.43
N VAL A 140 -14.31 13.29 -14.00
CA VAL A 140 -13.47 12.43 -14.89
C VAL A 140 -14.16 11.08 -15.21
N GLY A 141 -15.10 10.62 -14.39
CA GLY A 141 -16.02 9.51 -14.73
C GLY A 141 -15.46 8.07 -14.70
N ASN A 142 -14.15 7.87 -14.47
CA ASN A 142 -13.47 6.56 -14.51
C ASN A 142 -12.65 6.24 -13.26
N ILE A 143 -12.98 6.83 -12.11
CA ILE A 143 -12.23 6.65 -10.87
C ILE A 143 -13.07 5.84 -9.88
N ASN A 144 -12.44 4.88 -9.21
CA ASN A 144 -13.12 4.08 -8.19
C ASN A 144 -13.72 5.00 -7.11
N ILE A 145 -14.99 4.80 -6.82
CA ILE A 145 -15.75 5.61 -5.87
C ILE A 145 -15.12 5.69 -4.47
N LYS A 146 -14.29 4.69 -4.10
CA LYS A 146 -13.51 4.67 -2.85
C LYS A 146 -12.55 5.87 -2.73
N TYR A 147 -12.11 6.48 -3.83
CA TYR A 147 -11.20 7.64 -3.82
C TYR A 147 -11.85 8.90 -3.25
N TYR A 148 -13.16 9.11 -3.50
CA TYR A 148 -13.82 10.39 -3.18
C TYR A 148 -15.06 10.26 -2.28
N ARG A 149 -15.58 9.04 -2.04
CA ARG A 149 -16.71 8.82 -1.12
C ARG A 149 -16.33 8.42 0.30
N ASN A 150 -15.05 8.32 0.63
CA ASN A 150 -14.61 8.06 2.01
C ASN A 150 -14.55 9.33 2.86
N HIS A 151 -15.65 10.08 2.87
CA HIS A 151 -15.80 11.38 3.53
C HIS A 151 -15.42 11.33 5.02
N LYS A 152 -15.73 10.25 5.74
CA LYS A 152 -15.40 10.12 7.18
C LYS A 152 -13.90 10.18 7.50
N PHE A 153 -13.03 9.92 6.53
CA PHE A 153 -11.58 10.02 6.74
C PHE A 153 -11.08 11.47 6.75
N TYR A 154 -11.66 12.33 5.90
CA TYR A 154 -11.27 13.73 5.74
C TYR A 154 -12.12 14.71 6.56
N TYR A 155 -13.38 14.35 6.88
CA TYR A 155 -14.23 15.12 7.78
C TYR A 155 -13.98 14.67 9.22
N GLN A 156 -12.86 15.11 9.79
CA GLN A 156 -12.68 15.17 11.24
C GLN A 156 -13.31 16.47 11.77
N GLU A 157 -13.47 16.62 13.09
CA GLU A 157 -13.78 17.92 13.72
C GLU A 157 -12.57 18.86 13.50
N ALA A 158 -12.46 19.38 12.28
CA ALA A 158 -11.39 20.28 11.87
C ALA A 158 -11.78 21.72 12.19
N ASP A 159 -10.77 22.51 12.53
CA ASP A 159 -10.89 23.97 12.62
C ASP A 159 -11.47 24.52 11.31
N PRO A 160 -12.66 25.17 11.33
CA PRO A 160 -13.30 25.69 10.12
C PRO A 160 -12.46 26.76 9.40
N GLU A 161 -11.44 27.32 10.06
CA GLU A 161 -10.53 28.28 9.45
C GLU A 161 -9.36 27.61 8.69
N ARG A 162 -9.11 26.31 8.89
CA ARG A 162 -8.01 25.59 8.23
C ARG A 162 -8.50 24.77 7.03
N LYS A 163 -7.86 24.99 5.87
CA LYS A 163 -8.14 24.24 4.65
C LYS A 163 -7.69 22.79 4.78
N MET A 164 -8.61 21.85 4.55
CA MET A 164 -8.31 20.42 4.46
C MET A 164 -7.67 20.11 3.10
N MET A 165 -6.36 19.91 3.12
CA MET A 165 -5.60 19.51 1.94
C MET A 165 -5.89 18.04 1.59
N LEU A 166 -5.72 17.68 0.32
CA LEU A 166 -5.71 16.27 -0.07
C LEU A 166 -4.52 15.58 0.60
N TRP A 167 -4.79 14.54 1.38
CA TRP A 167 -3.73 13.79 2.03
C TRP A 167 -3.05 12.88 1.01
N ASP A 168 -1.73 12.95 1.01
CA ASP A 168 -0.88 12.16 0.14
C ASP A 168 0.33 11.69 0.94
N LYS A 169 0.40 10.39 1.17
CA LYS A 169 1.40 9.73 2.03
C LYS A 169 2.20 8.72 1.22
N ASN A 170 3.20 8.12 1.85
CA ASN A 170 3.97 7.00 1.28
C ASN A 170 4.63 7.38 -0.06
N VAL A 171 5.26 8.55 -0.14
CA VAL A 171 6.05 8.91 -1.31
C VAL A 171 7.33 8.09 -1.32
N ILE A 172 7.66 7.44 -2.42
CA ILE A 172 8.80 6.52 -2.54
C ILE A 172 9.41 6.61 -3.92
N PHE A 173 10.66 7.07 -4.01
CA PHE A 173 11.40 7.07 -5.27
C PHE A 173 11.85 5.67 -5.67
N PHE A 174 11.94 5.44 -6.98
CA PHE A 174 12.74 4.35 -7.53
C PHE A 174 14.24 4.66 -7.34
N PRO A 175 15.10 3.65 -7.11
CA PRO A 175 16.51 3.86 -6.76
C PRO A 175 17.42 4.27 -7.94
N ARG A 176 16.82 4.61 -9.09
CA ARG A 176 17.49 5.28 -10.21
C ARG A 176 16.45 5.97 -11.08
N LYS A 177 16.92 6.82 -11.99
CA LYS A 177 16.07 7.32 -13.07
C LYS A 177 15.67 6.18 -14.01
N ILE A 178 14.46 6.28 -14.55
CA ILE A 178 13.91 5.36 -15.56
C ILE A 178 13.64 6.17 -16.81
N ALA A 179 14.22 5.77 -17.95
CA ALA A 179 14.21 6.54 -19.19
C ALA A 179 14.62 8.03 -19.00
N GLY A 180 15.61 8.29 -18.13
CA GLY A 180 16.12 9.64 -17.83
C GLY A 180 15.24 10.49 -16.90
N LYS A 181 14.14 9.94 -16.37
CA LYS A 181 13.20 10.65 -15.48
C LYS A 181 13.31 10.19 -14.04
N PHE A 182 13.08 11.12 -13.10
CA PHE A 182 12.73 10.76 -11.73
C PHE A 182 11.36 10.10 -11.73
N VAL A 183 11.27 8.96 -11.05
CA VAL A 183 10.01 8.23 -10.88
C VAL A 183 9.80 7.97 -9.41
N PHE A 184 8.60 8.26 -8.91
CA PHE A 184 8.20 7.95 -7.55
C PHE A 184 6.75 7.48 -7.46
N LEU A 185 6.50 6.59 -6.51
CA LEU A 185 5.18 6.19 -6.08
C LEU A 185 4.69 7.13 -4.99
N HIS A 186 3.39 7.32 -4.89
CA HIS A 186 2.72 8.08 -3.82
C HIS A 186 1.31 7.52 -3.59
N ARG A 187 0.56 8.08 -2.64
CA ARG A 187 -0.68 7.43 -2.17
C ARG A 187 -1.73 8.45 -1.78
N ILE A 188 -2.64 8.67 -2.72
CA ILE A 188 -4.01 9.09 -2.47
C ILE A 188 -4.87 7.81 -2.34
N ARG A 189 -5.58 7.66 -1.21
CA ARG A 189 -6.32 6.43 -0.92
C ARG A 189 -7.43 6.19 -1.95
N PRO A 190 -7.73 4.92 -2.29
CA PRO A 190 -7.24 3.70 -1.66
C PRO A 190 -6.01 3.04 -2.31
N GLY A 191 -5.59 3.44 -3.50
CA GLY A 191 -4.52 2.79 -4.28
C GLY A 191 -3.16 3.47 -4.19
N ILE A 192 -2.20 2.96 -4.97
CA ILE A 192 -0.85 3.51 -5.16
C ILE A 192 -0.79 4.12 -6.55
N GLN A 193 -0.30 5.36 -6.62
CA GLN A 193 -0.13 6.09 -7.88
C GLN A 193 1.34 6.37 -8.17
N ILE A 194 1.65 6.82 -9.39
CA ILE A 194 3.01 7.06 -9.88
C ILE A 194 3.15 8.42 -10.56
N VAL A 195 4.31 9.03 -10.38
CA VAL A 195 4.74 10.27 -11.05
C VAL A 195 6.05 10.03 -11.78
N SER A 196 6.20 10.63 -12.96
CA SER A 196 7.42 10.60 -13.76
C SER A 196 7.72 11.99 -14.32
N VAL A 197 8.86 12.58 -13.94
CA VAL A 197 9.28 13.95 -14.31
C VAL A 197 10.76 14.00 -14.65
N THR A 198 11.19 14.88 -15.55
CA THR A 198 12.61 15.00 -15.91
C THR A 198 13.39 15.78 -14.85
N SER A 199 12.75 16.83 -14.31
CA SER A 199 13.20 17.57 -13.13
C SER A 199 12.10 17.63 -12.07
N LEU A 200 12.48 17.66 -10.79
CA LEU A 200 11.53 17.86 -9.69
C LEU A 200 10.85 19.23 -9.73
N ASP A 201 11.45 20.21 -10.40
CA ASP A 201 10.85 21.54 -10.60
C ASP A 201 9.61 21.51 -11.52
N GLU A 202 9.38 20.39 -12.24
CA GLU A 202 8.18 20.20 -13.06
C GLU A 202 6.92 19.98 -12.22
N LEU A 203 7.04 19.68 -10.91
CA LEU A 203 5.93 19.41 -9.98
C LEU A 203 5.15 20.68 -9.57
N THR A 204 4.78 21.47 -10.58
CA THR A 204 4.03 22.72 -10.48
C THR A 204 2.53 22.48 -10.28
N VAL A 205 1.79 23.54 -9.98
CA VAL A 205 0.31 23.50 -9.92
C VAL A 205 -0.30 23.00 -11.24
N ASP A 206 0.25 23.42 -12.37
CA ASP A 206 -0.27 23.02 -13.69
C ASP A 206 0.02 21.56 -14.00
N PHE A 207 1.20 21.04 -13.60
CA PHE A 207 1.50 19.61 -13.69
C PHE A 207 0.46 18.78 -12.92
N TRP A 208 0.16 19.17 -11.68
CA TRP A 208 -0.82 18.45 -10.86
C TRP A 208 -2.25 18.56 -11.41
N ARG A 209 -2.61 19.68 -12.04
CA ARG A 209 -3.89 19.84 -12.70
C ARG A 209 -4.05 18.85 -13.86
N ASP A 210 -3.04 18.75 -14.73
CA ASP A 210 -3.03 17.80 -15.86
C ASP A 210 -3.01 16.34 -15.36
N TYR A 211 -2.22 16.07 -14.33
CA TYR A 211 -2.16 14.78 -13.65
C TYR A 211 -3.56 14.33 -13.19
N PHE A 212 -4.33 15.21 -12.54
CA PHE A 212 -5.66 14.84 -12.07
C PHE A 212 -6.73 14.73 -13.16
N GLN A 213 -6.62 15.47 -14.26
CA GLN A 213 -7.49 15.27 -15.43
C GLN A 213 -7.35 13.86 -16.01
N ASN A 214 -6.16 13.25 -15.84
CA ASN A 214 -5.83 11.92 -16.31
C ASN A 214 -5.59 10.93 -15.16
N PHE A 215 -6.15 11.18 -13.96
CA PHE A 215 -5.79 10.47 -12.71
C PHE A 215 -5.79 8.94 -12.84
N HIS A 216 -6.78 8.38 -13.54
CA HIS A 216 -6.92 6.93 -13.76
C HIS A 216 -5.69 6.29 -14.43
N ASN A 217 -4.96 7.03 -15.27
CA ASN A 217 -3.76 6.55 -15.96
C ASN A 217 -2.53 6.46 -15.03
N TYR A 218 -2.58 7.13 -13.87
CA TYR A 218 -1.48 7.15 -12.91
C TYR A 218 -1.68 6.18 -11.75
N ILE A 219 -2.81 5.46 -11.69
CA ILE A 219 -3.05 4.41 -10.70
C ILE A 219 -2.29 3.15 -11.12
N VAL A 220 -1.30 2.75 -10.34
CA VAL A 220 -0.50 1.53 -10.59
C VAL A 220 -1.16 0.32 -9.95
N LEU A 221 -1.61 0.47 -8.69
CA LEU A 221 -2.25 -0.60 -7.94
C LEU A 221 -3.48 -0.04 -7.24
N ASP A 222 -4.58 -0.77 -7.34
CA ASP A 222 -5.74 -0.66 -6.45
C ASP A 222 -5.82 -1.90 -5.56
N PRO A 223 -6.52 -1.83 -4.41
CA PRO A 223 -6.74 -3.00 -3.57
C PRO A 223 -7.69 -4.00 -4.24
N VAL A 224 -7.24 -5.24 -4.43
CA VAL A 224 -8.03 -6.28 -5.13
C VAL A 224 -8.23 -7.55 -4.32
N TYR A 225 -7.34 -7.83 -3.36
CA TYR A 225 -7.44 -9.01 -2.48
C TYR A 225 -8.03 -8.67 -1.11
N SER A 226 -8.52 -9.68 -0.38
CA SER A 226 -9.20 -9.51 0.92
C SER A 226 -8.32 -8.83 1.96
N HIS A 227 -7.07 -9.29 2.10
CA HIS A 227 -6.08 -8.79 3.06
C HIS A 227 -5.66 -7.32 2.82
N GLU A 228 -6.10 -6.72 1.72
CA GLU A 228 -5.78 -5.36 1.32
C GLU A 228 -7.01 -4.54 0.91
N TYR A 229 -8.22 -5.10 1.04
CA TYR A 229 -9.44 -4.57 0.45
C TYR A 229 -9.80 -3.14 0.88
N SER A 230 -9.37 -2.73 2.08
CA SER A 230 -9.66 -1.39 2.58
C SER A 230 -8.87 -0.34 1.78
N TYR A 231 -7.55 -0.46 1.80
CA TYR A 231 -6.63 0.37 1.03
C TYR A 231 -5.22 -0.22 1.08
N ILE A 232 -4.37 0.27 0.19
CA ILE A 232 -2.95 -0.06 0.12
C ILE A 232 -2.11 1.22 0.15
N GLY A 233 -0.79 1.03 0.23
CA GLY A 233 0.16 2.12 0.09
C GLY A 233 1.58 1.62 -0.08
N GLY A 234 2.42 2.45 -0.68
CA GLY A 234 3.85 2.17 -0.80
C GLY A 234 4.46 1.82 0.56
N GLY A 235 5.33 0.81 0.56
CA GLY A 235 6.06 0.39 1.75
C GLY A 235 7.52 0.79 1.65
N CYS A 236 8.34 -0.13 1.15
CA CYS A 236 9.77 0.05 0.94
C CYS A 236 10.05 0.66 -0.46
N PRO A 237 11.21 1.32 -0.64
CA PRO A 237 11.77 1.57 -1.96
C PRO A 237 11.73 0.33 -2.87
N PRO A 238 11.28 0.45 -4.14
CA PRO A 238 11.32 -0.64 -5.09
C PRO A 238 12.73 -1.19 -5.26
N ILE A 239 12.85 -2.51 -5.29
CA ILE A 239 14.13 -3.20 -5.43
C ILE A 239 14.30 -3.58 -6.91
N GLU A 240 15.41 -3.16 -7.51
CA GLU A 240 15.75 -3.54 -8.88
C GLU A 240 16.15 -5.01 -8.95
N THR A 241 15.54 -5.77 -9.85
CA THR A 241 15.87 -7.18 -10.10
C THR A 241 15.79 -7.49 -11.60
N ASP A 242 16.40 -8.60 -12.02
CA ASP A 242 16.30 -9.07 -13.42
C ASP A 242 14.87 -9.42 -13.84
N ALA A 243 13.97 -9.64 -12.89
CA ALA A 243 12.56 -9.94 -13.15
C ALA A 243 11.69 -8.68 -13.26
N GLY A 244 12.20 -7.51 -12.87
CA GLY A 244 11.44 -6.27 -12.72
C GLY A 244 11.70 -5.54 -11.39
N TRP A 245 10.88 -4.55 -11.10
CA TRP A 245 10.89 -3.85 -9.81
C TRP A 245 10.08 -4.63 -8.78
N LEU A 246 10.74 -5.19 -7.76
CA LEU A 246 10.07 -5.79 -6.62
C LEU A 246 9.59 -4.68 -5.68
N LEU A 247 8.28 -4.56 -5.53
CA LEU A 247 7.63 -3.63 -4.61
C LEU A 247 7.13 -4.39 -3.38
N ILE A 248 7.72 -4.09 -2.22
CA ILE A 248 7.18 -4.48 -0.91
C ILE A 248 6.29 -3.33 -0.41
N TYR A 249 4.99 -3.57 -0.32
CA TYR A 249 3.98 -2.56 0.03
C TYR A 249 3.11 -3.04 1.20
N HIS A 250 2.28 -2.16 1.77
CA HIS A 250 1.33 -2.57 2.82
C HIS A 250 -0.09 -2.68 2.28
N GLY A 251 -0.80 -3.71 2.74
CA GLY A 251 -2.23 -3.89 2.55
C GLY A 251 -2.98 -3.74 3.87
N VAL A 252 -4.19 -3.17 3.80
CA VAL A 252 -5.05 -2.98 4.97
C VAL A 252 -6.36 -3.72 4.79
N GLU A 253 -6.62 -4.65 5.70
CA GLU A 253 -7.90 -5.32 5.85
C GLU A 253 -8.72 -4.63 6.94
N LYS A 254 -10.03 -4.49 6.70
CA LYS A 254 -10.97 -4.05 7.74
C LYS A 254 -11.71 -5.26 8.30
N THR A 255 -11.40 -5.63 9.54
CA THR A 255 -12.05 -6.74 10.25
C THR A 255 -13.02 -6.22 11.32
N GLN A 256 -13.77 -7.12 11.95
CA GLN A 256 -14.60 -6.79 13.12
C GLN A 256 -13.75 -6.34 14.33
N ARG A 257 -12.47 -6.71 14.40
CA ARG A 257 -11.55 -6.40 15.50
C ARG A 257 -10.68 -5.17 15.23
N GLY A 258 -10.95 -4.44 14.14
CA GLY A 258 -10.16 -3.29 13.71
C GLY A 258 -9.45 -3.52 12.38
N LEU A 259 -8.53 -2.62 12.07
CA LEU A 259 -7.69 -2.72 10.88
C LEU A 259 -6.55 -3.71 11.13
N VAL A 260 -6.20 -4.47 10.10
CA VAL A 260 -5.01 -5.33 10.08
C VAL A 260 -4.11 -4.85 8.97
N TYR A 261 -2.87 -4.50 9.29
CA TYR A 261 -1.86 -4.07 8.30
C TYR A 261 -0.88 -5.21 8.08
N SER A 262 -0.73 -5.59 6.82
CA SER A 262 0.15 -6.69 6.41
C SER A 262 1.12 -6.24 5.33
N ALA A 263 2.32 -6.84 5.33
CA ALA A 263 3.28 -6.68 4.25
C ALA A 263 2.87 -7.53 3.05
N CYS A 264 3.01 -6.98 1.86
CA CYS A 264 2.60 -7.59 0.60
C CYS A 264 3.68 -7.38 -0.48
N ALA A 265 3.60 -8.10 -1.59
CA ALA A 265 4.60 -8.03 -2.66
C ALA A 265 3.98 -8.00 -4.06
N ALA A 266 4.52 -7.13 -4.91
CA ALA A 266 4.21 -7.02 -6.33
C ALA A 266 5.49 -6.91 -7.16
N LEU A 267 5.41 -7.30 -8.43
CA LEU A 267 6.47 -7.13 -9.42
C LEU A 267 5.97 -6.17 -10.50
N LEU A 268 6.71 -5.09 -10.74
CA LEU A 268 6.43 -4.11 -11.80
C LEU A 268 7.45 -4.25 -12.93
N ASP A 269 7.08 -3.83 -14.13
CA ASP A 269 7.96 -3.88 -15.29
C ASP A 269 9.17 -2.95 -15.14
N ILE A 270 10.35 -3.45 -15.51
CA ILE A 270 11.65 -2.78 -15.30
C ILE A 270 11.76 -1.46 -16.07
N ASP A 271 11.17 -1.41 -17.26
CA ASP A 271 11.23 -0.28 -18.18
C ASP A 271 10.01 0.65 -18.04
N ASP A 272 8.85 0.07 -17.71
CA ASP A 272 7.60 0.79 -17.54
C ASP A 272 6.90 0.44 -16.20
N PRO A 273 7.28 1.08 -15.09
CA PRO A 273 6.78 0.74 -13.75
C PRO A 273 5.28 1.03 -13.54
N THR A 274 4.59 1.58 -14.55
CA THR A 274 3.12 1.67 -14.55
C THR A 274 2.46 0.30 -14.77
N LYS A 275 3.21 -0.67 -15.33
CA LYS A 275 2.73 -2.03 -15.60
C LYS A 275 3.05 -2.97 -14.45
N VAL A 276 2.01 -3.47 -13.80
CA VAL A 276 2.11 -4.57 -12.84
C VAL A 276 2.26 -5.90 -13.58
N ILE A 277 3.39 -6.58 -13.42
CA ILE A 277 3.65 -7.91 -13.98
C ILE A 277 2.89 -8.96 -13.20
N SER A 278 3.01 -8.94 -11.87
CA SER A 278 2.32 -9.87 -10.98
C SER A 278 2.28 -9.34 -9.55
N ARG A 279 1.45 -9.97 -8.71
CA ARG A 279 1.26 -9.63 -7.30
C ARG A 279 0.86 -10.88 -6.54
N LEU A 280 1.30 -11.00 -5.29
CA LEU A 280 0.86 -12.13 -4.45
C LEU A 280 -0.64 -12.01 -4.14
N PRO A 281 -1.42 -13.10 -4.26
CA PRO A 281 -2.84 -13.10 -3.92
C PRO A 281 -3.11 -13.08 -2.40
N ASN A 282 -2.07 -13.33 -1.60
CA ASN A 282 -2.10 -13.28 -0.14
C ASN A 282 -1.01 -12.32 0.34
N ALA A 283 -1.15 -11.83 1.57
CA ALA A 283 -0.09 -11.09 2.24
C ALA A 283 1.22 -11.89 2.22
N LEU A 284 2.35 -11.19 2.07
CA LEU A 284 3.67 -11.77 2.19
C LEU A 284 3.90 -12.23 3.65
N PHE A 285 3.52 -11.38 4.61
CA PHE A 285 3.39 -11.74 6.01
C PHE A 285 2.46 -10.77 6.75
N SER A 286 1.83 -11.26 7.80
CA SER A 286 0.87 -10.53 8.64
C SER A 286 1.35 -10.47 10.10
N PRO A 287 0.67 -9.69 10.96
CA PRO A 287 0.88 -9.74 12.42
C PRO A 287 0.57 -11.13 12.98
N GLU A 288 1.52 -11.70 13.72
CA GLU A 288 1.46 -13.03 14.33
C GLU A 288 1.96 -13.03 15.78
N TYR A 289 2.91 -12.14 16.10
CA TYR A 289 3.56 -12.09 17.41
C TYR A 289 2.95 -11.00 18.30
N ASP A 290 3.07 -11.15 19.63
CA ASP A 290 2.47 -10.21 20.59
C ASP A 290 2.88 -8.75 20.33
N TRP A 291 4.13 -8.52 19.94
CA TRP A 291 4.67 -7.20 19.60
C TRP A 291 4.20 -6.62 18.25
N GLU A 292 3.45 -7.40 17.45
CA GLU A 292 2.77 -6.94 16.23
C GLU A 292 1.27 -6.80 16.48
N LEU A 293 0.73 -7.61 17.39
CA LEU A 293 -0.68 -7.67 17.72
C LEU A 293 -1.10 -6.60 18.73
N ARG A 294 -0.18 -6.11 19.58
CA ARG A 294 -0.46 -5.20 20.69
C ARG A 294 0.55 -4.06 20.76
N GLY A 295 0.04 -2.84 20.83
CA GLY A 295 0.81 -1.59 20.95
C GLY A 295 -0.15 -0.40 20.85
N GLU A 296 0.36 0.77 20.46
CA GLU A 296 -0.46 1.97 20.22
C GLU A 296 -1.51 1.72 19.13
N VAL A 297 -1.15 0.96 18.09
CA VAL A 297 -2.08 0.47 17.07
C VAL A 297 -1.93 -1.04 16.95
N ASN A 298 -2.95 -1.77 17.39
CA ASN A 298 -2.98 -3.24 17.32
C ASN A 298 -2.97 -3.76 15.87
N ASN A 299 -2.39 -4.95 15.68
CA ASN A 299 -2.37 -5.70 14.42
C ASN A 299 -1.66 -4.95 13.27
N VAL A 300 -0.45 -4.44 13.53
CA VAL A 300 0.33 -3.69 12.55
C VAL A 300 1.66 -4.36 12.24
N VAL A 301 1.85 -4.62 10.96
CA VAL A 301 3.14 -4.83 10.30
C VAL A 301 3.24 -3.80 9.17
N PHE A 302 4.16 -2.85 9.26
CA PHE A 302 4.26 -1.72 8.32
C PHE A 302 5.65 -1.66 7.65
N PRO A 303 5.86 -2.36 6.51
CA PRO A 303 7.16 -2.44 5.84
C PRO A 303 7.56 -1.10 5.22
N THR A 304 8.78 -0.63 5.52
CA THR A 304 9.25 0.71 5.14
C THR A 304 10.68 0.76 4.65
N GLY A 305 11.50 -0.25 4.98
CA GLY A 305 12.88 -0.35 4.52
C GLY A 305 13.30 -1.78 4.21
N THR A 306 14.25 -1.95 3.29
CA THR A 306 14.86 -3.26 3.01
C THR A 306 16.37 -3.17 2.89
N ALA A 307 17.05 -4.29 3.14
CA ALA A 307 18.45 -4.48 2.83
C ALA A 307 18.69 -5.90 2.30
N LEU A 308 19.42 -6.02 1.19
CA LEU A 308 19.76 -7.31 0.60
C LEU A 308 21.17 -7.73 1.03
N PHE A 309 21.32 -8.94 1.58
CA PHE A 309 22.61 -9.56 1.92
C PHE A 309 22.68 -10.95 1.28
N GLY A 310 23.51 -11.08 0.24
CA GLY A 310 23.48 -12.26 -0.63
C GLY A 310 22.08 -12.45 -1.22
N ASP A 311 21.52 -13.65 -1.06
CA ASP A 311 20.16 -13.96 -1.51
C ASP A 311 19.07 -13.66 -0.45
N THR A 312 19.44 -13.14 0.72
CA THR A 312 18.50 -12.89 1.81
C THR A 312 18.08 -11.44 1.83
N LEU A 313 16.79 -11.21 1.58
CA LEU A 313 16.15 -9.90 1.73
C LEU A 313 15.70 -9.71 3.17
N PHE A 314 16.23 -8.69 3.83
CA PHE A 314 15.78 -8.22 5.13
C PHE A 314 14.77 -7.09 4.93
N ILE A 315 13.64 -7.16 5.62
CA ILE A 315 12.53 -6.21 5.56
C ILE A 315 12.35 -5.65 6.97
N TYR A 316 12.59 -4.35 7.12
CA TYR A 316 12.42 -3.61 8.37
C TYR A 316 11.05 -2.94 8.37
N TYR A 317 10.32 -3.09 9.46
CA TYR A 317 8.93 -2.63 9.56
C TYR A 317 8.60 -2.13 10.97
N GLY A 318 7.66 -1.18 11.03
CA GLY A 318 7.01 -0.81 12.29
C GLY A 318 6.07 -1.93 12.72
N ALA A 319 6.10 -2.25 14.00
CA ALA A 319 5.26 -3.25 14.64
C ALA A 319 4.40 -2.60 15.73
N ALA A 320 3.09 -2.81 15.61
CA ALA A 320 2.06 -2.29 16.52
C ALA A 320 2.10 -0.78 16.83
N ASP A 321 2.67 0.04 15.92
CA ASP A 321 2.97 1.46 16.14
C ASP A 321 3.69 1.75 17.48
N GLU A 322 4.59 0.85 17.90
CA GLU A 322 5.39 1.02 19.12
C GLU A 322 6.90 0.88 18.89
N GLN A 323 7.29 -0.04 18.00
CA GLN A 323 8.69 -0.45 17.84
C GLN A 323 9.00 -0.94 16.42
N ILE A 324 10.27 -1.26 16.15
CA ILE A 324 10.74 -1.74 14.86
C ILE A 324 11.19 -3.18 14.97
N ALA A 325 10.73 -4.00 14.03
CA ALA A 325 11.14 -5.38 13.87
C ALA A 325 11.69 -5.64 12.47
N CYS A 326 12.33 -6.79 12.31
CA CYS A 326 12.86 -7.27 11.05
C CYS A 326 12.31 -8.65 10.69
N ALA A 327 12.04 -8.85 9.41
CA ALA A 327 11.73 -10.14 8.82
C ALA A 327 12.72 -10.42 7.69
N SER A 328 13.01 -11.69 7.41
CA SER A 328 13.93 -12.09 6.35
C SER A 328 13.31 -13.18 5.47
N LEU A 329 13.69 -13.20 4.20
CA LEU A 329 13.28 -14.23 3.24
C LEU A 329 14.35 -14.41 2.16
N ASN A 330 14.28 -15.52 1.44
CA ASN A 330 15.11 -15.75 0.25
C ASN A 330 14.51 -15.02 -0.97
N LEU A 331 15.22 -14.03 -1.50
CA LEU A 331 14.78 -13.20 -2.62
C LEU A 331 14.51 -14.02 -3.90
N PRO A 332 15.40 -14.93 -4.35
CA PRO A 332 15.11 -15.78 -5.51
C PRO A 332 13.80 -16.57 -5.38
N SER A 333 13.49 -17.06 -4.19
CA SER A 333 12.24 -17.79 -3.92
C SER A 333 11.01 -16.89 -4.05
N LEU A 334 11.08 -15.64 -3.57
CA LEU A 334 10.01 -14.66 -3.73
C LEU A 334 9.79 -14.29 -5.20
N LEU A 335 10.86 -14.00 -5.95
CA LEU A 335 10.78 -13.67 -7.36
C LEU A 335 10.21 -14.84 -8.19
N LYS A 336 10.58 -16.08 -7.85
CA LYS A 336 10.01 -17.28 -8.49
C LYS A 336 8.51 -17.41 -8.24
N GLU A 337 8.04 -17.19 -7.01
CA GLU A 337 6.61 -17.23 -6.68
C GLU A 337 5.84 -16.16 -7.47
N LEU A 338 6.36 -14.92 -7.51
CA LEU A 338 5.77 -13.83 -8.28
C LEU A 338 5.74 -14.13 -9.79
N SER A 339 6.79 -14.74 -10.34
CA SER A 339 6.87 -15.09 -11.76
C SER A 339 5.87 -16.19 -12.13
N ASN A 340 5.71 -17.22 -11.29
CA ASN A 340 4.69 -18.26 -11.53
C ASN A 340 3.26 -17.69 -11.56
N LYS A 341 2.99 -16.65 -10.75
CA LYS A 341 1.68 -15.97 -10.75
C LYS A 341 1.44 -15.12 -11.98
N LYS A 342 2.49 -14.61 -12.63
CA LYS A 342 2.37 -13.98 -13.96
C LYS A 342 1.80 -14.98 -14.97
N ASP A 343 2.36 -16.19 -15.02
CA ASP A 343 1.92 -17.24 -15.95
C ASP A 343 0.47 -17.68 -15.71
N GLU A 344 0.03 -17.74 -14.45
CA GLU A 344 -1.38 -17.99 -14.10
C GLU A 344 -2.29 -16.84 -14.55
N ALA A 345 -1.90 -15.58 -14.30
CA ALA A 345 -2.69 -14.42 -14.69
C ALA A 345 -2.80 -14.29 -16.22
N GLU A 346 -1.73 -14.59 -16.96
CA GLU A 346 -1.76 -14.61 -18.43
C GLU A 346 -2.67 -15.72 -18.99
N LYS A 347 -2.73 -16.90 -18.35
CA LYS A 347 -3.69 -17.95 -18.72
C LYS A 347 -5.15 -17.55 -18.49
N LEU A 348 -5.41 -16.63 -17.57
CA LEU A 348 -6.75 -16.12 -17.27
C LEU A 348 -7.14 -14.90 -18.12
N LYS A 349 -6.22 -14.29 -18.89
CA LYS A 349 -6.55 -13.18 -19.81
C LYS A 349 -7.54 -13.66 -20.88
N GLY A 350 -8.71 -13.02 -20.92
CA GLY A 350 -9.81 -13.38 -21.83
C GLY A 350 -10.80 -14.39 -21.26
N VAL A 351 -10.56 -14.91 -20.05
CA VAL A 351 -11.55 -15.71 -19.31
C VAL A 351 -12.44 -14.75 -18.53
N VAL A 352 -13.71 -14.68 -18.89
CA VAL A 352 -14.72 -13.91 -18.15
C VAL A 352 -15.04 -14.68 -16.87
N PRO A 353 -15.06 -14.05 -15.68
CA PRO A 353 -15.43 -14.73 -14.44
C PRO A 353 -16.84 -15.31 -14.55
N GLU A 354 -17.10 -16.44 -13.89
CA GLU A 354 -18.38 -17.12 -13.92
C GLU A 354 -19.09 -17.01 -12.55
N ILE A 355 -20.37 -16.64 -12.57
CA ILE A 355 -21.22 -16.63 -11.39
C ILE A 355 -22.10 -17.88 -11.43
N LEU A 356 -21.89 -18.80 -10.48
CA LEU A 356 -22.78 -19.94 -10.28
C LEU A 356 -23.93 -19.55 -9.35
N VAL A 357 -25.16 -19.54 -9.85
CA VAL A 357 -26.37 -19.28 -9.07
C VAL A 357 -26.99 -20.59 -8.62
N LEU A 358 -26.84 -20.90 -7.32
CA LEU A 358 -27.51 -22.02 -6.67
C LEU A 358 -28.93 -21.59 -6.29
N THR A 359 -29.96 -22.18 -6.91
CA THR A 359 -31.35 -21.77 -6.65
C THR A 359 -32.32 -22.95 -6.65
N SER A 360 -33.44 -22.77 -5.93
CA SER A 360 -34.54 -23.72 -5.98
C SER A 360 -35.38 -23.42 -7.22
N TYR A 361 -35.30 -24.30 -8.23
CA TYR A 361 -35.99 -24.14 -9.49
C TYR A 361 -37.07 -25.24 -9.62
N PRO A 362 -38.28 -24.98 -10.18
CA PRO A 362 -38.80 -23.69 -10.65
C PRO A 362 -39.02 -22.71 -9.51
N PRO A 363 -38.99 -21.38 -9.77
CA PRO A 363 -39.23 -20.39 -8.75
C PRO A 363 -40.60 -20.65 -8.11
N ARG A 364 -40.60 -21.18 -6.88
CA ARG A 364 -41.83 -21.39 -6.12
C ARG A 364 -42.48 -20.02 -5.98
N VAL A 365 -43.71 -19.87 -6.48
CA VAL A 365 -44.47 -18.61 -6.42
C VAL A 365 -44.84 -18.32 -4.95
N CYS A 366 -43.85 -17.89 -4.19
CA CYS A 366 -43.92 -17.48 -2.81
C CYS A 366 -42.70 -16.58 -2.59
N GLY A 367 -42.88 -15.27 -2.78
CA GLY A 367 -42.04 -14.14 -2.31
C GLY A 367 -40.54 -14.13 -2.62
N ILE A 368 -39.79 -15.19 -2.27
CA ILE A 368 -38.33 -15.30 -2.28
C ILE A 368 -37.78 -15.80 -3.62
N ALA A 369 -38.49 -16.67 -4.34
CA ALA A 369 -37.93 -17.29 -5.56
C ALA A 369 -37.92 -16.36 -6.79
N THR A 370 -38.77 -15.33 -6.80
CA THR A 370 -38.78 -14.28 -7.84
C THR A 370 -37.47 -13.47 -7.85
N TYR A 371 -36.79 -13.38 -6.71
CA TYR A 371 -35.55 -12.61 -6.58
C TYR A 371 -34.37 -13.18 -7.37
N SER A 372 -34.26 -14.51 -7.55
CA SER A 372 -33.09 -15.07 -8.24
C SER A 372 -33.10 -14.72 -9.73
N GLN A 373 -34.26 -14.84 -10.38
CA GLN A 373 -34.40 -14.48 -11.79
C GLN A 373 -34.29 -12.96 -12.01
N ASP A 374 -34.91 -12.17 -11.14
CA ASP A 374 -34.82 -10.71 -11.19
C ASP A 374 -33.37 -10.23 -10.94
N LEU A 375 -32.65 -10.89 -10.02
CA LEU A 375 -31.24 -10.62 -9.75
C LEU A 375 -30.34 -11.01 -10.92
N ILE A 376 -30.50 -12.21 -11.48
CA ILE A 376 -29.78 -12.65 -12.68
C ILE A 376 -30.01 -11.65 -13.82
N THR A 377 -31.27 -11.26 -14.05
CA THR A 377 -31.65 -10.31 -15.09
C THR A 377 -31.06 -8.92 -14.83
N ALA A 378 -31.14 -8.41 -13.61
CA ALA A 378 -30.61 -7.10 -13.25
C ALA A 378 -29.07 -7.04 -13.36
N ILE A 379 -28.38 -8.09 -12.90
CA ILE A 379 -26.93 -8.17 -12.99
C ILE A 379 -26.50 -8.33 -14.45
N THR A 380 -27.16 -9.19 -15.24
CA THR A 380 -26.87 -9.37 -16.67
C THR A 380 -27.12 -8.10 -17.47
N ASN A 381 -28.23 -7.40 -17.24
CA ASN A 381 -28.52 -6.15 -17.95
C ASN A 381 -27.50 -5.05 -17.65
N LYS A 382 -26.97 -5.02 -16.42
CA LYS A 382 -26.03 -3.99 -15.99
C LYS A 382 -24.59 -4.31 -16.36
N PHE A 383 -24.23 -5.59 -16.47
CA PHE A 383 -22.84 -6.04 -16.51
C PHE A 383 -22.59 -7.22 -17.47
N GLY A 384 -23.51 -7.56 -18.37
CA GLY A 384 -23.56 -8.85 -19.08
C GLY A 384 -22.37 -9.20 -19.99
N SER A 385 -21.48 -8.25 -20.29
CA SER A 385 -20.21 -8.53 -20.98
C SER A 385 -19.04 -8.84 -20.04
N SER A 386 -19.25 -8.73 -18.72
CA SER A 386 -18.19 -8.74 -17.70
C SER A 386 -18.11 -10.04 -16.90
N PHE A 387 -19.05 -10.96 -17.08
CA PHE A 387 -19.04 -12.32 -16.52
C PHE A 387 -19.99 -13.23 -17.32
N THR A 388 -19.87 -14.54 -17.12
CA THR A 388 -20.91 -15.52 -17.49
C THR A 388 -21.73 -15.90 -16.26
N ILE A 389 -23.00 -16.26 -16.43
CA ILE A 389 -23.83 -16.81 -15.36
C ILE A 389 -24.15 -18.25 -15.71
N LYS A 390 -24.03 -19.13 -14.71
CA LYS A 390 -24.56 -20.49 -14.78
C LYS A 390 -25.57 -20.75 -13.69
N ILE A 391 -26.65 -21.45 -14.03
CA ILE A 391 -27.73 -21.74 -13.09
C ILE A 391 -27.63 -23.21 -12.66
N CYS A 392 -27.54 -23.43 -11.35
CA CYS A 392 -27.59 -24.75 -10.75
C CYS A 392 -28.85 -24.89 -9.92
N ALA A 393 -29.74 -25.77 -10.37
CA ALA A 393 -30.97 -26.06 -9.67
C ALA A 393 -30.72 -27.05 -8.52
N LEU A 394 -31.26 -26.75 -7.35
CA LEU A 394 -31.21 -27.64 -6.19
C LEU A 394 -32.39 -28.63 -6.22
N GLU A 395 -32.10 -29.92 -6.11
CA GLU A 395 -33.08 -31.00 -5.96
C GLU A 395 -32.88 -31.78 -4.67
N THR A 396 -33.94 -32.46 -4.24
CA THR A 396 -33.86 -33.48 -3.19
C THR A 396 -34.31 -34.84 -3.76
N PRO A 397 -34.03 -35.98 -3.11
CA PRO A 397 -34.47 -37.29 -3.57
C PRO A 397 -35.99 -37.39 -3.80
N THR A 398 -36.77 -36.57 -3.09
CA THR A 398 -38.24 -36.57 -3.11
C THR A 398 -38.85 -35.45 -3.94
N GLU A 399 -38.08 -34.41 -4.28
CA GLU A 399 -38.53 -33.26 -5.07
C GLU A 399 -37.67 -33.14 -6.32
N LYS A 400 -38.14 -33.76 -7.42
CA LYS A 400 -37.51 -33.71 -8.75
C LYS A 400 -38.37 -32.90 -9.70
N HIS A 401 -37.73 -32.08 -10.53
CA HIS A 401 -38.40 -31.14 -11.41
C HIS A 401 -37.88 -31.25 -12.85
N SER A 402 -38.69 -30.77 -13.79
CA SER A 402 -38.22 -30.52 -15.16
C SER A 402 -37.72 -29.10 -15.25
N TYR A 403 -36.52 -28.93 -15.78
CA TYR A 403 -35.85 -27.65 -15.92
C TYR A 403 -35.85 -27.17 -17.38
N PRO A 404 -35.94 -25.86 -17.64
CA PRO A 404 -35.69 -25.31 -18.96
C PRO A 404 -34.20 -25.23 -19.28
N ASP A 405 -33.89 -24.94 -20.54
CA ASP A 405 -32.53 -24.91 -21.10
C ASP A 405 -31.59 -23.89 -20.45
N GLU A 406 -32.12 -22.90 -19.73
CA GLU A 406 -31.33 -21.92 -18.95
C GLU A 406 -30.68 -22.52 -17.69
N VAL A 407 -31.07 -23.72 -17.26
CA VAL A 407 -30.45 -24.43 -16.12
C VAL A 407 -29.29 -25.28 -16.61
N ASP A 408 -28.07 -24.89 -16.23
CA ASP A 408 -26.83 -25.58 -16.61
C ASP A 408 -26.56 -26.86 -15.80
N TYR A 409 -26.95 -26.87 -14.53
CA TYR A 409 -26.62 -27.95 -13.59
C TYR A 409 -27.79 -28.29 -12.68
N ILE A 410 -27.81 -29.53 -12.19
CA ILE A 410 -28.73 -29.98 -11.15
C ILE A 410 -27.87 -30.56 -10.01
N LEU A 411 -28.03 -30.02 -8.80
CA LEU A 411 -27.34 -30.47 -7.60
C LEU A 411 -28.33 -31.14 -6.67
N ASN A 412 -28.13 -32.44 -6.43
CA ASN A 412 -28.88 -33.20 -5.43
C ASN A 412 -28.32 -32.90 -4.03
N THR A 413 -29.11 -32.25 -3.17
CA THR A 413 -28.65 -31.80 -1.85
C THR A 413 -28.67 -32.89 -0.77
N SER A 414 -28.99 -34.14 -1.12
CA SER A 414 -28.90 -35.28 -0.19
C SER A 414 -27.54 -35.97 -0.16
N GLU A 415 -26.68 -35.65 -1.13
CA GLU A 415 -25.26 -36.05 -1.20
C GLU A 415 -24.39 -34.89 -0.73
#